data_AF-A0A258C373-F1
#
_entry.id   AF-A0A258C373-F1
#
_cell.length_a   1.000
_cell.length_b   1.000
_cell.length_c   1.000
_cell.angle_alpha   90.00
_cell.angle_beta   90.00
_cell.angle_gamma   90.00
#
_symmetry.space_group_name_H-M   'P 1'
#
loop_
_entity.id
_entity.type
_entity.pdbx_description
1 polymer ?
#
loop_
_entity_poly.entity_id
_entity_poly.type
_entity_poly.pdbx_seq_one_letter_code
_entity_poly.pdbx_strand_id
1 'polypeptide(L)'
;MYAVSTAETEFAFVDASLQQQAGQAFSRGLKLLLQLQQRDEAGLSLWAAQYHHRTLQPAWARAYEMPALAVMESANLLDFLLSLPKPSVELQQSIHAAAGWLARHAITDQHWHPQLRVLQAKAGAGPLWPRFAELNTNRPIFGDRDGELYYDVHQVSFERRQGYAWYTERPAPTLERYQRWRAAFNDVAK
;
A
#
# COMPACT_ATOMS: atom_id res chain seq x y z
N MET A 1 2.97 17.99 -7.17
CA MET A 1 2.38 17.98 -8.54
C MET A 1 0.94 18.46 -8.54
N TYR A 2 0.01 17.86 -7.79
CA TYR A 2 -1.37 18.34 -7.72
C TYR A 2 -1.47 19.80 -7.25
N ALA A 3 -0.94 20.13 -6.06
CA ALA A 3 -0.94 21.49 -5.51
C ALA A 3 -0.27 22.52 -6.44
N VAL A 4 0.76 22.11 -7.19
CA VAL A 4 1.40 22.94 -8.23
C VAL A 4 0.43 23.18 -9.38
N SER A 5 -0.29 22.15 -9.85
CA SER A 5 -1.23 22.26 -10.97
C SER A 5 -2.48 23.09 -10.66
N THR A 6 -2.82 23.26 -9.39
CA THR A 6 -3.95 24.07 -8.91
C THR A 6 -3.52 25.40 -8.31
N ALA A 7 -2.21 25.72 -8.35
CA ALA A 7 -1.62 26.91 -7.75
C ALA A 7 -2.02 27.11 -6.27
N GLU A 8 -2.13 26.02 -5.51
CA GLU A 8 -2.52 26.04 -4.11
C GLU A 8 -1.46 26.71 -3.24
N THR A 9 -1.89 27.64 -2.39
CA THR A 9 -1.14 28.29 -1.30
C THR A 9 0.30 28.64 -1.67
N GLU A 10 1.26 27.79 -1.27
CA GLU A 10 2.69 28.03 -1.45
C GLU A 10 3.13 27.99 -2.91
N PHE A 11 2.30 27.47 -3.82
CA PHE A 11 2.57 27.38 -5.26
C PHE A 11 1.86 28.46 -6.10
N ALA A 12 1.25 29.46 -5.47
CA ALA A 12 0.54 30.54 -6.19
C ALA A 12 1.44 31.35 -7.15
N PHE A 13 2.77 31.31 -6.96
CA PHE A 13 3.75 32.01 -7.80
C PHE A 13 4.04 31.30 -9.14
N VAL A 14 3.59 30.05 -9.31
CA VAL A 14 3.93 29.22 -10.46
C VAL A 14 3.17 29.68 -11.69
N ASP A 15 3.85 29.86 -12.83
CA ASP A 15 3.20 30.29 -14.08
C ASP A 15 2.27 29.21 -14.68
N ALA A 16 1.36 29.65 -15.53
CA ALA A 16 0.33 28.78 -16.11
C ALA A 16 0.91 27.62 -16.96
N SER A 17 2.08 27.80 -17.58
CA SER A 17 2.71 26.73 -18.37
C SER A 17 3.18 25.60 -17.45
N LEU A 18 3.82 25.95 -16.34
CA LEU A 18 4.30 24.97 -15.37
C LEU A 18 3.13 24.31 -14.61
N GLN A 19 2.06 25.03 -14.31
CA GLN A 19 0.82 24.44 -13.77
C GLN A 19 0.25 23.37 -14.71
N GLN A 20 0.17 23.66 -16.02
CA GLN A 20 -0.33 22.72 -17.02
C GLN A 20 0.55 21.47 -17.12
N GLN A 21 1.87 21.63 -17.16
CA GLN A 21 2.81 20.51 -17.17
C GLN A 21 2.68 19.65 -15.91
N ALA A 22 2.51 20.29 -14.75
CA ALA A 22 2.31 19.60 -13.49
C ALA A 22 1.02 18.78 -13.47
N GLY A 23 -0.08 19.35 -14.00
CA GLY A 23 -1.36 18.65 -14.13
C GLY A 23 -1.26 17.43 -15.04
N GLN A 24 -0.62 17.57 -16.21
CA GLN A 24 -0.41 16.46 -17.12
C GLN A 24 0.45 15.34 -16.51
N ALA A 25 1.54 15.70 -15.82
CA ALA A 25 2.39 14.73 -15.14
C ALA A 25 1.65 14.01 -14.00
N PHE A 26 0.84 14.75 -13.23
CA PHE A 26 -0.01 14.17 -12.20
C PHE A 26 -1.02 13.17 -12.76
N SER A 27 -1.73 13.53 -13.83
CA SER A 27 -2.67 12.62 -14.51
C SER A 27 -1.97 11.38 -15.08
N ARG A 28 -0.75 11.51 -15.62
CA ARG A 28 0.05 10.34 -16.04
C ARG A 28 0.43 9.45 -14.86
N GLY A 29 0.79 10.04 -13.72
CA GLY A 29 1.07 9.31 -12.48
C GLY A 29 -0.13 8.50 -12.00
N LEU A 30 -1.32 9.08 -11.96
CA LEU A 30 -2.55 8.37 -11.58
C LEU A 30 -2.88 7.22 -12.54
N LYS A 31 -2.71 7.42 -13.86
CA LYS A 31 -2.88 6.36 -14.85
C LYS A 31 -1.89 5.22 -14.65
N LEU A 32 -0.62 5.54 -14.37
CA LEU A 32 0.39 4.54 -14.06
C LEU A 32 0.02 3.76 -12.79
N LEU A 33 -0.40 4.43 -11.72
CA LEU A 33 -0.81 3.78 -10.47
C LEU A 33 -1.94 2.76 -10.70
N LEU A 34 -2.95 3.11 -11.50
CA LEU A 34 -4.03 2.19 -11.87
C LEU A 34 -3.51 0.97 -12.65
N GLN A 35 -2.55 1.16 -13.56
CA GLN A 35 -1.93 0.05 -14.30
C GLN A 35 -1.07 -0.86 -13.43
N LEU A 36 -0.46 -0.30 -12.37
CA LEU A 36 0.40 -1.02 -11.45
C LEU A 36 -0.36 -1.80 -10.38
N GLN A 37 -1.65 -1.53 -10.17
CA GLN A 37 -2.43 -2.25 -9.17
C GLN A 37 -2.51 -3.73 -9.53
N GLN A 38 -2.09 -4.58 -8.61
CA GLN A 38 -2.05 -6.01 -8.81
C GLN A 38 -3.44 -6.63 -8.66
N ARG A 39 -3.55 -7.89 -9.10
CA ARG A 39 -4.77 -8.67 -9.01
C ARG A 39 -4.51 -9.97 -8.27
N ASP A 40 -5.53 -10.44 -7.58
CA ASP A 40 -5.64 -11.79 -7.04
C ASP A 40 -6.97 -12.42 -7.52
N GLU A 41 -7.32 -13.59 -6.99
CA GLU A 41 -8.56 -14.28 -7.35
C GLU A 41 -9.82 -13.48 -7.00
N ALA A 42 -9.77 -12.56 -6.03
CA ALA A 42 -10.88 -11.69 -5.64
C ALA A 42 -10.94 -10.39 -6.45
N GLY A 43 -10.02 -10.16 -7.40
CA GLY A 43 -10.01 -9.01 -8.29
C GLY A 43 -8.82 -8.08 -8.04
N LEU A 44 -9.05 -6.76 -8.10
CA LEU A 44 -8.00 -5.78 -7.79
C LEU A 44 -7.58 -5.89 -6.31
N SER A 45 -6.27 -5.74 -6.06
CA SER A 45 -5.68 -5.86 -4.72
C SER A 45 -4.83 -4.61 -4.39
N LEU A 46 -3.54 -4.80 -4.12
CA LEU A 46 -2.60 -3.76 -3.68
C LEU A 46 -1.54 -3.48 -4.73
N TRP A 47 -0.49 -2.74 -4.33
CA TRP A 47 0.68 -2.44 -5.14
C TRP A 47 1.93 -3.09 -4.55
N ALA A 48 2.94 -3.29 -5.39
CA ALA A 48 4.28 -3.63 -4.97
C ALA A 48 5.06 -2.38 -4.55
N ALA A 49 6.15 -2.58 -3.79
CA ALA A 49 7.01 -1.48 -3.36
C ALA A 49 7.75 -0.84 -4.54
N GLN A 50 8.08 -1.63 -5.57
CA GLN A 50 8.73 -1.16 -6.79
C GLN A 50 8.39 -2.05 -7.98
N TYR A 51 8.57 -1.47 -9.17
CA TYR A 51 8.26 -2.09 -10.44
C TYR A 51 9.38 -1.87 -11.44
N HIS A 52 9.57 -2.82 -12.34
CA HIS A 52 10.50 -2.67 -13.44
C HIS A 52 9.96 -1.62 -14.43
N HIS A 53 10.76 -0.59 -14.72
CA HIS A 53 10.30 0.64 -15.38
C HIS A 53 9.81 0.45 -16.83
N ARG A 54 10.14 -0.67 -17.49
CA ARG A 54 9.68 -0.97 -18.87
C ARG A 54 8.50 -1.94 -18.90
N THR A 55 8.55 -2.98 -18.07
CA THR A 55 7.55 -4.07 -18.08
C THR A 55 6.41 -3.83 -17.11
N LEU A 56 6.60 -2.88 -16.19
CA LEU A 56 5.64 -2.54 -15.13
C LEU A 56 5.28 -3.72 -14.21
N GLN A 57 6.13 -4.75 -14.19
CA GLN A 57 5.99 -5.90 -13.31
C GLN A 57 6.63 -5.61 -11.95
N PRO A 58 6.06 -6.12 -10.84
CA PRO A 58 6.72 -6.09 -9.53
C PRO A 58 8.17 -6.58 -9.64
N ALA A 59 9.08 -5.91 -8.97
CA ALA A 59 10.52 -6.17 -9.10
C ALA A 59 11.20 -6.26 -7.73
N TRP A 60 12.36 -6.91 -7.72
CA TRP A 60 13.25 -6.92 -6.55
C TRP A 60 13.80 -5.52 -6.27
N ALA A 61 14.01 -5.21 -4.98
CA ALA A 61 14.86 -4.10 -4.56
C ALA A 61 16.15 -4.64 -3.94
N ARG A 62 16.21 -4.74 -2.61
CA ARG A 62 17.30 -5.43 -1.90
C ARG A 62 17.03 -6.95 -1.86
N ALA A 63 18.03 -7.75 -1.48
CA ALA A 63 17.94 -9.21 -1.42
C ALA A 63 16.74 -9.73 -0.58
N TYR A 64 16.31 -8.97 0.43
CA TYR A 64 15.18 -9.31 1.29
C TYR A 64 13.87 -8.56 0.92
N GLU A 65 13.80 -7.97 -0.26
CA GLU A 65 12.65 -7.21 -0.79
C GLU A 65 12.25 -7.75 -2.17
N MET A 66 11.56 -8.87 -2.13
CA MET A 66 11.07 -9.64 -3.27
C MET A 66 9.88 -8.98 -3.99
N PRO A 67 9.61 -9.34 -5.25
CA PRO A 67 8.39 -8.97 -5.96
C PRO A 67 7.14 -9.46 -5.19
N ALA A 68 6.46 -8.53 -4.53
CA ALA A 68 5.37 -8.82 -3.60
C ALA A 68 4.43 -7.63 -3.52
N LEU A 69 3.21 -7.86 -3.02
CA LEU A 69 2.38 -6.77 -2.52
C LEU A 69 3.06 -6.15 -1.30
N ALA A 70 3.27 -4.84 -1.32
CA ALA A 70 3.87 -4.08 -0.23
C ALA A 70 2.77 -3.38 0.56
N VAL A 71 2.38 -3.98 1.69
CA VAL A 71 1.15 -3.62 2.40
C VAL A 71 1.21 -2.21 2.97
N MET A 72 2.33 -1.85 3.61
CA MET A 72 2.48 -0.54 4.26
C MET A 72 2.54 0.59 3.22
N GLU A 73 3.30 0.36 2.14
CA GLU A 73 3.45 1.28 1.02
C GLU A 73 2.10 1.47 0.31
N SER A 74 1.33 0.39 0.16
CA SER A 74 -0.03 0.45 -0.39
C SER A 74 -1.02 1.17 0.52
N ALA A 75 -0.92 1.04 1.85
CA ALA A 75 -1.74 1.80 2.79
C ALA A 75 -1.44 3.30 2.71
N ASN A 76 -0.18 3.69 2.62
CA ASN A 76 0.22 5.09 2.42
C ASN A 76 -0.27 5.64 1.07
N LEU A 77 -0.19 4.83 0.01
CA LEU A 77 -0.72 5.19 -1.31
C LEU A 77 -2.25 5.36 -1.25
N LEU A 78 -2.94 4.47 -0.54
CA LEU A 78 -4.37 4.58 -0.33
C LEU A 78 -4.74 5.87 0.41
N ASP A 79 -3.98 6.26 1.44
CA ASP A 79 -4.18 7.56 2.12
C ASP A 79 -4.08 8.75 1.15
N PHE A 80 -3.12 8.72 0.24
CA PHE A 80 -3.01 9.73 -0.82
C PHE A 80 -4.22 9.69 -1.77
N LEU A 81 -4.67 8.51 -2.19
CA LEU A 81 -5.83 8.39 -3.07
C LEU A 81 -7.13 8.89 -2.39
N LEU A 82 -7.29 8.63 -1.10
CA LEU A 82 -8.40 9.11 -0.29
C LEU A 82 -8.40 10.64 -0.12
N SER A 83 -7.24 11.29 -0.23
CA SER A 83 -7.13 12.75 -0.13
C SER A 83 -7.47 13.47 -1.44
N LEU A 84 -7.68 12.74 -2.54
CA LEU A 84 -8.06 13.36 -3.81
C LEU A 84 -9.49 13.90 -3.70
N PRO A 85 -9.76 15.15 -4.12
CA PRO A 85 -11.07 15.77 -3.90
C PRO A 85 -12.17 15.18 -4.78
N LYS A 86 -11.83 14.73 -6.00
CA LYS A 86 -12.77 14.14 -6.97
C LYS A 86 -12.12 12.99 -7.73
N PRO A 87 -11.84 11.84 -7.09
CA PRO A 87 -11.28 10.68 -7.78
C PRO A 87 -12.24 10.20 -8.89
N SER A 88 -11.69 9.79 -10.02
CA SER A 88 -12.46 9.19 -11.11
C SER A 88 -13.08 7.86 -10.68
N VAL A 89 -14.02 7.33 -11.47
CA VAL A 89 -14.68 6.04 -11.18
C VAL A 89 -13.65 4.92 -11.05
N GLU A 90 -12.63 4.90 -11.90
CA GLU A 90 -11.55 3.91 -11.87
C GLU A 90 -10.72 4.03 -10.59
N LEU A 91 -10.43 5.26 -10.15
CA LEU A 91 -9.73 5.48 -8.87
C LEU A 91 -10.58 5.07 -7.67
N GLN A 92 -11.89 5.32 -7.70
CA GLN A 92 -12.80 4.86 -6.66
C GLN A 92 -12.82 3.33 -6.58
N GLN A 93 -12.90 2.63 -7.72
CA GLN A 93 -12.81 1.17 -7.77
C GLN A 93 -11.46 0.66 -7.20
N SER A 94 -10.35 1.30 -7.58
CA SER A 94 -9.02 1.01 -7.03
C SER A 94 -8.95 1.19 -5.52
N ILE A 95 -9.51 2.29 -5.00
CA ILE A 95 -9.59 2.61 -3.55
C ILE A 95 -10.39 1.53 -2.81
N HIS A 96 -11.59 1.20 -3.30
CA HIS A 96 -12.45 0.18 -2.70
C HIS A 96 -11.78 -1.19 -2.68
N ALA A 97 -11.11 -1.55 -3.77
CA ALA A 97 -10.39 -2.81 -3.90
C ALA A 97 -9.24 -2.93 -2.89
N ALA A 98 -8.38 -1.90 -2.80
CA ALA A 98 -7.25 -1.88 -1.88
C ALA A 98 -7.70 -1.91 -0.42
N ALA A 99 -8.71 -1.10 -0.05
CA ALA A 99 -9.29 -1.12 1.29
C ALA A 99 -9.95 -2.47 1.61
N GLY A 100 -10.64 -3.07 0.64
CA GLY A 100 -11.22 -4.40 0.76
C GLY A 100 -10.17 -5.48 0.99
N TRP A 101 -9.04 -5.42 0.29
CA TRP A 101 -7.91 -6.32 0.51
C TRP A 101 -7.36 -6.18 1.93
N LEU A 102 -7.08 -4.95 2.39
CA LEU A 102 -6.57 -4.70 3.74
C LEU A 102 -7.52 -5.24 4.82
N ALA A 103 -8.83 -5.06 4.64
CA ALA A 103 -9.83 -5.57 5.57
C ALA A 103 -9.89 -7.11 5.60
N ARG A 104 -9.79 -7.79 4.45
CA ARG A 104 -9.84 -9.26 4.37
C ARG A 104 -8.59 -9.95 4.90
N HIS A 105 -7.42 -9.34 4.71
CA HIS A 105 -6.12 -9.94 5.03
C HIS A 105 -5.52 -9.43 6.35
N ALA A 106 -6.33 -8.80 7.20
CA ALA A 106 -5.94 -8.47 8.56
C ALA A 106 -5.78 -9.74 9.41
N ILE A 107 -4.65 -9.84 10.09
CA ILE A 107 -4.39 -10.88 11.10
C ILE A 107 -4.93 -10.37 12.43
N THR A 108 -5.81 -11.14 13.05
CA THR A 108 -6.37 -10.85 14.38
C THR A 108 -5.74 -11.73 15.45
N ASP A 109 -5.93 -11.36 16.72
CA ASP A 109 -5.54 -12.15 17.90
C ASP A 109 -4.06 -12.54 17.95
N GLN A 110 -3.22 -11.77 17.26
CA GLN A 110 -1.78 -11.92 17.24
C GLN A 110 -1.13 -10.56 17.34
N HIS A 111 0.07 -10.54 17.91
CA HIS A 111 0.89 -9.35 17.96
C HIS A 111 2.32 -9.67 17.53
N TRP A 112 2.99 -8.65 16.99
CA TRP A 112 4.41 -8.72 16.70
C TRP A 112 5.21 -8.44 17.98
N HIS A 113 5.84 -9.48 18.54
CA HIS A 113 6.51 -9.35 19.83
C HIS A 113 7.67 -8.32 19.76
N PRO A 114 7.73 -7.32 20.66
CA PRO A 114 8.63 -6.19 20.51
C PRO A 114 10.12 -6.53 20.67
N GLN A 115 10.47 -7.56 21.44
CA GLN A 115 11.87 -8.01 21.60
C GLN A 115 12.19 -9.25 20.76
N LEU A 116 11.37 -10.29 20.81
CA LEU A 116 11.64 -11.54 20.08
C LEU A 116 11.43 -11.44 18.56
N ARG A 117 10.66 -10.46 18.08
CA ARG A 117 10.38 -10.24 16.65
C ARG A 117 9.84 -11.50 15.99
N VAL A 118 8.78 -12.03 16.60
CA VAL A 118 8.01 -13.19 16.13
C VAL A 118 6.53 -12.88 16.37
N LEU A 119 5.66 -13.57 15.64
CA LEU A 119 4.23 -13.55 15.94
C LEU A 119 3.95 -14.35 17.20
N GLN A 120 3.08 -13.80 18.06
CA GLN A 120 2.56 -14.50 19.23
C GLN A 120 1.08 -14.24 19.39
N ALA A 121 0.35 -15.30 19.75
CA ALA A 121 -1.06 -15.21 20.10
C ALA A 121 -1.27 -14.20 21.23
N LYS A 122 -2.22 -13.30 21.02
CA LYS A 122 -2.67 -12.29 21.99
C LYS A 122 -4.11 -11.94 21.64
N ALA A 123 -5.06 -12.60 22.31
CA ALA A 123 -6.48 -12.37 22.10
C ALA A 123 -6.83 -10.89 22.29
N GLY A 124 -7.63 -10.34 21.36
CA GLY A 124 -8.04 -8.94 21.37
C GLY A 124 -6.93 -7.94 20.99
N ALA A 125 -5.80 -8.41 20.47
CA ALA A 125 -4.83 -7.52 19.84
C ALA A 125 -5.45 -6.84 18.60
N GLY A 126 -4.98 -5.62 18.32
CA GLY A 126 -5.36 -4.89 17.11
C GLY A 126 -4.93 -5.62 15.84
N PRO A 127 -5.50 -5.26 14.68
CA PRO A 127 -5.21 -5.95 13.43
C PRO A 127 -3.75 -5.71 13.01
N LEU A 128 -3.15 -6.76 12.47
CA LEU A 128 -1.76 -6.78 12.02
C LEU A 128 -1.71 -7.24 10.57
N TRP A 129 -0.72 -6.77 9.81
CA TRP A 129 -0.47 -7.23 8.45
C TRP A 129 1.00 -7.58 8.26
N PRO A 130 1.31 -8.56 7.39
CA PRO A 130 2.68 -8.74 6.95
C PRO A 130 3.13 -7.52 6.15
N ARG A 131 4.43 -7.26 6.11
CA ARG A 131 4.98 -6.22 5.25
C ARG A 131 4.81 -6.57 3.77
N PHE A 132 5.10 -7.82 3.44
CA PHE A 132 5.00 -8.35 2.09
C PHE A 132 4.00 -9.52 2.05
N ALA A 133 3.09 -9.45 1.08
CA ALA A 133 2.20 -10.55 0.74
C ALA A 133 2.53 -11.05 -0.67
N GLU A 134 2.60 -12.37 -0.84
CA GLU A 134 2.86 -13.02 -2.11
C GLU A 134 1.80 -12.65 -3.14
N LEU A 135 2.25 -12.36 -4.36
CA LEU A 135 1.36 -12.11 -5.49
C LEU A 135 0.43 -13.32 -5.72
N ASN A 136 -0.83 -13.04 -6.05
CA ASN A 136 -1.91 -14.01 -6.29
C ASN A 136 -2.42 -14.78 -5.05
N THR A 137 -1.55 -15.25 -4.15
CA THR A 137 -1.96 -16.09 -3.01
C THR A 137 -2.23 -15.29 -1.72
N ASN A 138 -1.70 -14.07 -1.65
CA ASN A 138 -1.78 -13.18 -0.49
C ASN A 138 -1.12 -13.72 0.79
N ARG A 139 -0.32 -14.78 0.69
CA ARG A 139 0.40 -15.36 1.84
C ARG A 139 1.47 -14.40 2.35
N PRO A 140 1.65 -14.25 3.68
CA PRO A 140 2.83 -13.58 4.23
C PRO A 140 4.11 -14.21 3.67
N ILE A 141 5.04 -13.37 3.22
CA ILE A 141 6.37 -13.80 2.79
C ILE A 141 7.45 -12.93 3.40
N PHE A 142 8.62 -13.54 3.56
CA PHE A 142 9.79 -12.94 4.18
C PHE A 142 11.02 -13.21 3.33
N GLY A 143 12.07 -12.43 3.55
CA GLY A 143 13.34 -12.63 2.88
C GLY A 143 14.50 -12.33 3.82
N ASP A 144 15.69 -12.76 3.42
CA ASP A 144 16.92 -12.49 4.16
C ASP A 144 18.03 -11.97 3.23
N ARG A 145 19.22 -11.76 3.77
CA ARG A 145 20.39 -11.28 3.03
C ARG A 145 20.95 -12.30 2.04
N ASP A 146 20.58 -13.57 2.19
CA ASP A 146 20.88 -14.65 1.26
C ASP A 146 20.10 -14.53 -0.07
N GLY A 147 19.03 -13.74 -0.10
CA GLY A 147 18.16 -13.59 -1.27
C GLY A 147 17.04 -14.64 -1.35
N GLU A 148 16.91 -15.49 -0.34
CA GLU A 148 15.91 -16.56 -0.32
C GLU A 148 14.55 -16.06 0.17
N LEU A 149 13.50 -16.75 -0.27
CA LEU A 149 12.12 -16.48 0.11
C LEU A 149 11.65 -17.47 1.16
N TYR A 150 11.06 -16.95 2.23
CA TYR A 150 10.55 -17.72 3.36
C TYR A 150 9.06 -17.48 3.57
N TYR A 151 8.36 -18.49 4.09
CA TYR A 151 6.95 -18.40 4.50
C TYR A 151 6.77 -18.44 6.01
N ASP A 152 7.85 -18.69 6.75
CA ASP A 152 7.87 -18.60 8.21
C ASP A 152 8.95 -17.60 8.64
N VAL A 153 8.54 -16.58 9.41
CA VAL A 153 9.43 -15.56 9.94
C VAL A 153 10.51 -16.15 10.84
N HIS A 154 10.30 -17.32 11.45
CA HIS A 154 11.31 -18.01 12.23
C HIS A 154 12.52 -18.48 11.41
N GLN A 155 12.36 -18.61 10.08
CA GLN A 155 13.45 -18.93 9.15
C GLN A 155 14.32 -17.72 8.83
N VAL A 156 13.82 -16.50 9.08
CA VAL A 156 14.58 -15.26 8.91
C VAL A 156 15.59 -15.10 10.04
N SER A 157 16.81 -14.74 9.69
CA SER A 157 17.91 -14.45 10.61
C SER A 157 17.47 -13.46 11.68
N PHE A 158 18.04 -13.63 12.88
CA PHE A 158 17.72 -12.77 14.01
C PHE A 158 18.06 -11.30 13.70
N GLU A 159 19.17 -11.04 12.99
CA GLU A 159 19.56 -9.69 12.57
C GLU A 159 18.49 -9.02 11.70
N ARG A 160 17.93 -9.72 10.70
CA ARG A 160 16.86 -9.19 9.85
C ARG A 160 15.53 -9.07 10.58
N ARG A 161 15.20 -9.99 11.49
CA ARG A 161 14.01 -9.86 12.33
C ARG A 161 14.06 -8.64 13.25
N GLN A 162 15.23 -8.31 13.79
CA GLN A 162 15.43 -7.13 14.64
C GLN A 162 15.48 -5.82 13.85
N GLY A 163 16.22 -5.81 12.74
CA GLY A 163 16.50 -4.60 11.96
C GLY A 163 15.42 -4.23 10.95
N TYR A 164 14.37 -5.06 10.79
CA TYR A 164 13.35 -4.85 9.78
C TYR A 164 11.96 -5.24 10.28
N ALA A 165 10.98 -4.36 10.08
CA ALA A 165 9.60 -4.59 10.49
C ALA A 165 8.89 -5.49 9.47
N TRP A 166 8.81 -6.79 9.75
CA TRP A 166 8.12 -7.78 8.93
C TRP A 166 6.60 -7.80 9.10
N TYR A 167 6.11 -7.19 10.18
CA TYR A 167 4.68 -7.00 10.44
C TYR A 167 4.42 -5.57 10.88
N THR A 168 3.20 -5.09 10.64
CA THR A 168 2.81 -3.70 10.91
C THR A 168 1.32 -3.56 11.22
N GLU A 169 0.99 -2.58 12.05
CA GLU A 169 -0.39 -2.16 12.37
C GLU A 169 -0.80 -0.91 11.55
N ARG A 170 0.12 -0.35 10.75
CA ARG A 170 -0.06 0.93 10.05
C ARG A 170 -1.27 1.01 9.10
N PRO A 171 -1.78 -0.08 8.49
CA PRO A 171 -2.99 -0.02 7.70
C PRO A 171 -4.28 0.29 8.50
N ALA A 172 -4.30 0.12 9.82
CA ALA A 172 -5.52 0.32 10.61
C ALA A 172 -6.06 1.76 10.54
N PRO A 173 -5.26 2.83 10.78
CA PRO A 173 -5.72 4.20 10.57
C PRO A 173 -6.15 4.52 9.13
N THR A 174 -5.55 3.89 8.13
CA THR A 174 -5.95 4.03 6.72
C THR A 174 -7.34 3.47 6.49
N LEU A 175 -7.68 2.31 7.07
CA LEU A 175 -9.02 1.75 7.01
C LEU A 175 -10.07 2.65 7.67
N GLU A 176 -9.75 3.28 8.81
CA GLU A 176 -10.64 4.27 9.45
C GLU A 176 -10.86 5.50 8.57
N ARG A 177 -9.81 6.01 7.90
CA ARG A 177 -9.94 7.10 6.92
C ARG A 177 -10.80 6.68 5.73
N TYR A 178 -10.63 5.47 5.22
CA TYR A 178 -11.45 4.92 4.15
C TYR A 178 -12.93 4.85 4.54
N GLN A 179 -13.28 4.41 5.75
CA GLN A 179 -14.69 4.36 6.16
C GLN A 179 -15.33 5.74 6.19
N ARG A 180 -14.62 6.76 6.68
CA ARG A 180 -15.09 8.16 6.66
C ARG A 180 -15.25 8.68 5.23
N TRP A 181 -14.27 8.41 4.37
CA TRP A 181 -14.32 8.77 2.96
C TRP A 181 -15.51 8.12 2.26
N ARG A 182 -15.73 6.82 2.48
CA ARG A 182 -16.84 6.05 1.90
C ARG A 182 -18.21 6.57 2.34
N ALA A 183 -18.37 6.92 3.63
CA ALA A 183 -19.60 7.48 4.14
C ALA A 183 -19.92 8.83 3.45
N ALA A 184 -18.95 9.74 3.41
CA ALA A 184 -19.11 11.04 2.75
C ALA A 184 -19.38 10.90 1.24
N PHE A 185 -18.74 9.95 0.56
CA PHE A 185 -18.95 9.71 -0.87
C PHE A 185 -20.37 9.21 -1.19
N ASN A 186 -20.92 8.33 -0.34
CA ASN A 186 -22.28 7.83 -0.50
C ASN A 186 -23.34 8.89 -0.25
N ASP A 187 -23.05 9.87 0.61
CA ASP A 187 -23.97 10.99 0.88
C ASP A 187 -24.00 12.02 -0.25
N VAL A 188 -22.89 12.18 -0.99
CA VAL A 188 -22.83 13.06 -2.18
C VAL A 188 -23.49 12.43 -3.42
N ALA A 189 -23.64 11.10 -3.44
CA ALA A 189 -24.23 10.35 -4.54
C ALA A 189 -25.76 10.13 -4.42
N LYS A 190 -26.37 10.56 -3.31
CA LYS A 190 -27.83 10.59 -3.10
C LYS A 190 -28.40 11.95 -3.46
#